data_AF-A0A182NYT6-F1
#
_entry.id   AF-A0A182NYT6-F1
#
_cell.length_a   1.000
_cell.length_b   1.000
_cell.length_c   1.000
_cell.angle_alpha   90.00
_cell.angle_beta   90.00
_cell.angle_gamma   90.00
#
_symmetry.space_group_name_H-M   'P 1'
#
loop_
_entity.id
_entity.type
_entity.pdbx_description
1 polymer ?
#
loop_
_entity_poly.entity_id
_entity_poly.type
_entity_poly.pdbx_seq_one_letter_code
_entity_poly.pdbx_strand_id
1 'polypeptide(L)' 'MDCKDFVARDVFRSEKELLKSIKEKEKYSIESNLASFKAVLRRQVGRNGDNLYDLLVRLISSLLENPPVNAVDHFEEYCR' A
#
# COMPACT_ATOMS: atom_id res chain seq x y z
N MET A 1 16.72 32.28 7.61
CA MET A 1 17.35 31.03 7.15
C MET A 1 16.64 30.64 5.87
N ASP A 2 17.23 30.94 4.72
CA ASP A 2 16.68 30.53 3.43
C ASP A 2 17.05 29.09 3.15
N CYS A 3 16.10 28.17 3.35
CA CYS A 3 16.21 26.82 2.82
C CYS A 3 15.95 26.91 1.32
N LYS A 4 17.01 27.17 0.55
CA LYS A 4 16.98 26.99 -0.90
C LYS A 4 16.89 25.49 -1.13
N ASP A 5 15.67 24.99 -1.31
CA ASP A 5 15.40 23.69 -1.87
C ASP A 5 16.07 23.63 -3.25
N PHE A 6 17.31 23.14 -3.26
CA PHE A 6 18.06 22.85 -4.46
C PHE A 6 17.39 21.62 -5.09
N VAL A 7 16.30 21.86 -5.81
CA VAL A 7 15.74 20.85 -6.72
C VAL A 7 16.80 20.65 -7.78
N ALA A 8 17.65 19.64 -7.58
CA ALA A 8 18.59 19.19 -8.58
C ALA A 8 17.81 18.97 -9.87
N ARG A 9 18.07 19.79 -10.89
CA ARG A 9 17.52 19.56 -12.23
C ARG A 9 18.17 18.29 -12.73
N ASP A 10 17.45 17.19 -12.70
CA ASP A 10 17.89 15.95 -13.33
C ASP A 10 18.15 16.25 -14.82
N VAL A 11 19.43 16.25 -15.23
CA VAL A 11 19.83 16.45 -16.62
C VAL A 11 19.88 15.09 -17.29
N PHE A 12 18.86 14.78 -18.09
CA PHE A 12 18.79 13.55 -18.88
C PHE A 12 19.56 13.72 -20.19
N ARG A 13 20.48 12.81 -20.50
CA ARG A 13 21.31 12.87 -21.72
C ARG A 13 20.65 12.17 -22.91
N SER A 14 19.61 11.38 -22.67
CA SER A 14 18.81 10.73 -23.70
C SER A 14 17.36 10.51 -23.28
N GLU A 15 16.47 10.35 -24.25
CA GLU A 15 15.06 9.99 -24.03
C GLU A 15 14.92 8.68 -23.23
N LYS A 16 15.82 7.72 -23.46
CA LYS A 16 15.86 6.44 -22.74
C LYS A 16 16.14 6.62 -21.24
N GLU A 17 17.02 7.56 -20.88
CA GLU A 17 17.32 7.88 -19.48
C GLU A 17 16.15 8.60 -18.80
N LEU A 18 15.50 9.53 -19.50
CA LEU A 18 14.31 10.20 -19.01
C LEU A 18 13.20 9.18 -18.70
N LEU A 19 12.87 8.31 -19.65
CA LEU A 19 11.85 7.26 -19.50
C LEU A 19 12.18 6.29 -18.37
N LYS A 20 13.45 5.93 -18.21
CA LYS A 20 13.90 5.07 -17.09
C LYS A 20 13.69 5.76 -15.75
N SER A 21 14.05 7.04 -15.63
CA SER A 21 13.87 7.79 -14.38
C SER A 21 12.41 8.00 -14.03
N ILE A 22 11.54 8.23 -15.03
CA ILE A 22 10.09 8.36 -14.82
C ILE A 22 9.55 7.04 -14.27
N LYS A 23 9.89 5.91 -14.91
CA LYS A 23 9.49 4.58 -14.43
C LYS A 23 10.01 4.25 -13.03
N GLU A 24 11.26 4.61 -12.73
CA GLU A 24 11.85 4.37 -11.41
C GLU A 24 11.23 5.28 -10.34
N LYS A 25 10.94 6.55 -10.65
CA LYS A 25 10.21 7.46 -9.76
C LYS A 25 8.76 7.05 -9.54
N GLU A 26 8.06 6.60 -10.58
CA GLU A 26 6.71 6.05 -10.47
C GLU A 26 6.70 4.78 -9.62
N LYS A 27 7.64 3.86 -9.85
CA LYS A 27 7.79 2.65 -9.04
C LYS A 27 8.07 3.00 -7.56
N TYR A 28 8.99 3.94 -7.30
CA TYR A 28 9.29 4.41 -5.95
C TYR A 28 8.08 5.10 -5.31
N SER A 29 7.32 5.88 -6.08
CA SER A 29 6.07 6.52 -5.63
C SER A 29 5.02 5.48 -5.25
N ILE A 30 4.81 4.45 -6.07
CA ILE A 30 3.85 3.38 -5.78
C ILE A 30 4.28 2.55 -4.57
N GLU A 31 5.55 2.12 -4.49
CA GLU A 31 6.08 1.34 -3.36
C GLU A 31 6.01 2.16 -2.06
N SER A 32 6.37 3.44 -2.11
CA SER A 32 6.26 4.36 -0.97
C SER A 32 4.81 4.58 -0.54
N ASN A 33 3.89 4.75 -1.50
CA ASN A 33 2.47 4.90 -1.22
C ASN A 33 1.89 3.61 -0.60
N LEU A 34 2.21 2.44 -1.17
CA LEU A 34 1.81 1.14 -0.63
C LEU A 34 2.32 0.93 0.80
N ALA A 35 3.59 1.26 1.07
CA ALA A 35 4.16 1.19 2.40
C ALA A 35 3.43 2.13 3.38
N SER A 36 3.10 3.34 2.93
CA SER A 36 2.36 4.34 3.72
C SER A 36 0.94 3.87 4.03
N PHE A 37 0.21 3.35 3.05
CA PHE A 37 -1.15 2.81 3.27
C PHE A 37 -1.14 1.58 4.18
N LYS A 38 -0.17 0.68 4.01
CA LYS A 38 0.02 -0.47 4.91
C LYS A 38 0.28 -0.01 6.35
N ALA A 39 1.08 1.04 6.54
CA ALA A 39 1.33 1.62 7.85
C ALA A 39 0.06 2.26 8.45
N VAL A 40 -0.76 2.94 7.65
CA VAL A 40 -2.05 3.49 8.10
C VAL A 40 -2.99 2.38 8.58
N LEU A 41 -3.14 1.30 7.80
CA LEU A 41 -4.00 0.17 8.17
C LEU A 41 -3.51 -0.54 9.44
N ARG A 42 -2.19 -0.68 9.62
CA ARG A 42 -1.60 -1.28 10.82
C ARG A 42 -1.76 -0.44 12.10
N ARG A 43 -1.91 0.88 11.96
CA ARG A 43 -2.16 1.78 13.11
C ARG A 43 -3.60 1.73 13.61
N GLN A 44 -4.54 1.26 12.79
CA GLN A 44 -5.92 1.10 13.21
C GLN A 44 -6.07 -0.22 13.96
N VAL A 45 -6.12 -0.13 15.29
CA VAL A 45 -6.24 -1.27 16.19
C VAL A 45 -7.67 -1.32 16.73
N GLY A 46 -8.33 -2.46 16.56
CA GLY A 46 -9.67 -2.72 17.08
C GLY A 46 -9.67 -2.94 18.60
N ARG A 47 -10.86 -3.05 19.19
CA ARG A 47 -11.01 -3.32 20.64
C ARG A 47 -10.41 -4.66 21.08
N ASN A 48 -10.30 -5.60 20.14
CA ASN A 48 -9.70 -6.91 20.30
C ASN A 48 -8.15 -6.90 20.26
N GLY A 49 -7.52 -5.75 20.01
CA GLY A 49 -6.06 -5.63 19.95
C GLY A 49 -5.44 -5.99 18.59
N ASP A 50 -6.25 -6.49 17.65
CA ASP A 50 -5.81 -6.76 16.28
C ASP A 50 -5.80 -5.47 15.44
N ASN A 51 -4.80 -5.35 14.56
CA ASN A 51 -4.78 -4.28 13.58
C ASN A 51 -5.56 -4.65 12.32
N LEU A 52 -6.15 -3.64 11.67
CA LEU A 52 -7.02 -3.81 10.51
C LEU A 52 -6.30 -4.53 9.34
N TYR A 53 -5.01 -4.28 9.15
CA TYR A 53 -4.25 -4.93 8.08
C TYR A 53 -4.16 -6.45 8.29
N ASP A 54 -3.74 -6.89 9.47
CA ASP A 54 -3.59 -8.33 9.77
C ASP A 54 -4.96 -9.02 9.83
N LEU A 55 -6.00 -8.32 10.28
CA LEU A 55 -7.38 -8.79 10.26
C LEU A 55 -7.87 -9.09 8.84
N LEU A 56 -7.64 -8.16 7.90
CA LEU A 56 -8.01 -8.32 6.48
C LEU A 56 -7.19 -9.42 5.81
N VAL A 57 -5.90 -9.54 6.12
CA VAL A 57 -5.04 -10.61 5.59
C VAL A 57 -5.58 -11.97 6.00
N ARG A 58 -5.89 -12.17 7.30
CA ARG A 58 -6.48 -13.41 7.79
C ARG A 58 -7.80 -13.76 7.10
N LEU A 59 -8.67 -12.77 6.92
CA LEU A 59 -9.96 -12.96 6.25
C LEU A 59 -9.77 -13.42 4.79
N ILE A 60 -8.93 -12.72 4.03
CA ILE A 60 -8.66 -13.07 2.64
C ILE A 60 -8.00 -14.45 2.55
N SER A 61 -7.02 -14.75 3.40
CA SER A 61 -6.40 -16.07 3.46
C SER A 61 -7.44 -17.17 3.73
N SER A 62 -8.34 -16.97 4.68
CA SER A 62 -9.42 -17.91 4.98
C SER A 62 -10.37 -18.12 3.79
N LEU A 63 -10.71 -17.05 3.06
CA LEU A 63 -11.56 -17.13 1.87
C LEU A 63 -10.88 -17.87 0.71
N LEU A 64 -9.55 -17.75 0.59
CA LEU A 64 -8.78 -18.45 -0.44
C LEU A 64 -8.59 -19.93 -0.10
N GLU A 65 -8.38 -20.26 1.18
CA GLU A 65 -8.23 -21.63 1.65
C GLU A 65 -9.56 -22.39 1.69
N ASN A 66 -10.64 -21.71 2.10
CA ASN A 66 -11.98 -22.27 2.22
C ASN A 66 -12.99 -21.35 1.53
N PRO A 67 -13.13 -21.44 0.19
CA PRO A 67 -14.00 -20.56 -0.57
C PRO A 67 -15.47 -20.76 -0.15
N PRO A 68 -16.11 -19.76 0.48
CA PRO A 68 -17.51 -19.88 0.86
C PRO A 68 -18.41 -19.77 -0.37
N VAL A 69 -19.60 -20.36 -0.26
CA VAL A 69 -20.64 -20.26 -1.31
C VAL A 69 -21.06 -18.80 -1.51
N ASN A 70 -21.09 -18.01 -0.43
CA ASN A 70 -21.28 -16.56 -0.47
C ASN A 70 -20.18 -15.84 0.32
N ALA A 71 -19.24 -15.23 -0.41
CA ALA A 71 -18.13 -14.48 0.18
C ALA A 71 -18.58 -13.18 0.87
N VAL A 72 -19.71 -12.59 0.45
CA VAL A 72 -20.22 -11.35 1.04
C VAL A 72 -20.81 -11.61 2.41
N ASP A 73 -21.64 -12.65 2.54
CA ASP A 73 -22.22 -13.04 3.84
C ASP A 73 -21.12 -13.40 4.84
N HIS A 74 -20.10 -14.13 4.38
CA HIS A 74 -18.97 -14.51 5.22
C HIS A 74 -18.12 -13.30 5.64
N PHE A 75 -18.00 -12.29 4.78
CA PHE A 75 -17.36 -11.02 5.14
C PHE A 75 -18.19 -10.25 6.18
N GLU A 76 -19.51 -10.17 6.01
CA GLU A 76 -20.40 -9.50 6.97
C GLU A 76 -20.36 -10.17 8.34
N GLU A 77 -20.38 -11.51 8.40
CA GLU A 77 -20.29 -12.27 9.65
C GLU A 77 -18.95 -12.03 10.35
N TYR A 78 -17.85 -11.99 9.61
CA TYR A 78 -16.52 -11.72 10.16
C TYR A 78 -16.33 -10.27 10.64
N CYS A 79 -17.11 -9.33 10.12
CA CYS A 79 -17.07 -7.91 10.52
C CYS A 79 -17.94 -7.58 11.74
N ARG A 80 -18.81 -8.49 12.20
CA ARG A 80 -19.65 -8.31 13.39
C ARG A 80 -18.84 -8.51 14.68
#